data_AF-A0A376VPY3-F1
#
_entry.id   AF-A0A376VPY3-F1
#
_cell.length_a   1.000
_cell.length_b   1.000
_cell.length_c   1.000
_cell.angle_alpha   90.00
_cell.angle_beta   90.00
_cell.angle_gamma   90.00
#
_symmetry.space_group_name_H-M   'P 1'
#
loop_
_entity.id
_entity.type
_entity.pdbx_description
1 polymer ?
#
loop_
_entity_poly.entity_id
_entity_poly.type
_entity_poly.pdbx_seq_one_letter_code
_entity_poly.pdbx_strand_id
1 'polypeptide(L)'
;MWLSAPLSNDIVSQSLRFHTNTPLVSQPEQATFAVTDEAISSEQLNALSSGTAVAPEAGATLILQVASLSGGRMLRLTGAGIAEERMIAPQLPECILHELTERPHPFPLGIDLILTCGERLLAIPRTTHVEVC
;
A
#
# COMPACT_ATOMS: atom_id res chain seq x y z
N MET A 1 -7.98 -11.54 -0.86
CA MET A 1 -7.20 -10.70 0.08
C MET A 1 -6.04 -11.53 0.58
N TRP A 2 -4.85 -10.92 0.60
CA TRP A 2 -3.64 -11.51 1.19
C TRP A 2 -3.33 -10.80 2.51
N LEU A 3 -2.89 -11.56 3.51
CA LEU A 3 -2.41 -11.06 4.79
C LEU A 3 -0.97 -11.50 4.96
N SER A 4 -0.08 -10.58 5.30
CA SER A 4 1.29 -10.92 5.71
C SER A 4 1.28 -11.84 6.94
N ALA A 5 2.35 -12.62 7.13
CA ALA A 5 2.44 -13.59 8.22
C ALA A 5 2.21 -12.98 9.62
N PRO A 6 2.75 -11.79 9.98
CA PRO A 6 2.50 -11.18 11.29
C PRO A 6 1.03 -10.86 11.57
N LEU A 7 0.24 -10.59 10.52
CA LEU A 7 -1.16 -10.19 10.62
C LEU A 7 -2.14 -11.35 10.39
N SER A 8 -1.63 -12.50 9.97
CA SER A 8 -2.43 -13.69 9.66
C SER A 8 -2.58 -14.58 10.89
N ASN A 9 -3.79 -14.66 11.42
CA ASN A 9 -4.16 -15.61 12.47
C ASN A 9 -5.61 -16.11 12.27
N ASP A 10 -5.98 -17.14 13.03
CA ASP A 10 -7.29 -17.79 12.90
C ASP A 10 -8.46 -16.85 13.17
N ILE A 11 -8.34 -15.98 14.18
CA ILE A 11 -9.40 -15.04 14.56
C ILE A 11 -9.66 -14.06 13.42
N VAL A 12 -8.60 -13.43 12.90
CA VAL A 12 -8.69 -12.49 11.77
C VAL A 12 -9.26 -13.20 10.54
N SER A 13 -8.74 -14.39 10.22
CA SER A 13 -9.12 -15.14 9.03
C SER A 13 -10.58 -15.59 9.07
N GLN A 14 -11.05 -16.09 10.22
CA GLN A 14 -12.44 -16.49 10.41
C GLN A 14 -13.39 -15.28 10.37
N SER A 15 -13.01 -14.18 11.04
CA SER A 15 -13.80 -12.96 11.07
C SER A 15 -13.97 -12.37 9.66
N LEU A 16 -12.89 -12.30 8.88
CA LEU A 16 -12.95 -11.82 7.49
C LEU A 16 -13.86 -12.70 6.63
N ARG A 17 -13.75 -14.03 6.73
CA ARG A 17 -14.63 -14.96 6.00
C ARG A 17 -16.08 -14.79 6.40
N PHE A 18 -16.38 -14.72 7.70
CA PHE A 18 -17.74 -14.61 8.20
C PHE A 18 -18.41 -13.28 7.81
N HIS A 19 -17.71 -12.16 7.96
CA HIS A 19 -18.29 -10.83 7.76
C HIS A 19 -18.28 -10.35 6.31
N THR A 20 -17.31 -10.78 5.50
CA THR A 20 -17.12 -10.24 4.15
C THR A 20 -17.18 -11.30 3.05
N ASN A 21 -17.15 -12.59 3.40
CA ASN A 21 -17.02 -13.70 2.46
C ASN A 21 -15.80 -13.55 1.50
N THR A 22 -14.80 -12.77 1.91
CA THR A 22 -13.63 -12.47 1.07
C THR A 22 -12.74 -13.72 0.96
N PRO A 23 -12.35 -14.15 -0.26
CA PRO A 23 -11.39 -15.23 -0.42
C PRO A 23 -10.02 -14.78 0.12
N LEU A 24 -9.45 -15.58 1.01
CA LEU A 24 -8.09 -15.39 1.53
C LEU A 24 -7.12 -16.19 0.67
N VAL A 25 -6.10 -15.52 0.13
CA VAL A 25 -5.08 -16.12 -0.74
C VAL A 25 -3.75 -16.19 0.00
N SER A 26 -2.92 -17.17 -0.34
CA SER A 26 -1.61 -17.38 0.31
C SER A 26 -0.50 -16.54 -0.32
N GLN A 27 -0.67 -16.11 -1.57
CA GLN A 27 0.35 -15.39 -2.31
C GLN A 27 -0.08 -13.94 -2.63
N PRO A 28 0.84 -12.96 -2.53
CA PRO A 28 0.54 -11.54 -2.75
C PRO A 28 0.07 -11.23 -4.18
N GLU A 29 0.57 -11.93 -5.20
CA GLU A 29 0.21 -11.72 -6.60
C GLU A 29 -1.27 -12.02 -6.92
N GLN A 30 -1.92 -12.81 -6.08
CA GLN A 30 -3.34 -13.18 -6.22
C GLN A 30 -4.30 -12.19 -5.53
N ALA A 31 -3.77 -11.14 -4.91
CA ALA A 31 -4.52 -10.27 -4.03
C ALA A 31 -5.04 -9.01 -4.73
N THR A 32 -6.34 -8.74 -4.60
CA THR A 32 -6.92 -7.40 -4.85
C THR A 32 -6.61 -6.43 -3.70
N PHE A 33 -6.62 -6.95 -2.46
CA PHE A 33 -6.21 -6.24 -1.25
C PHE A 33 -5.10 -7.01 -0.57
N ALA A 34 -3.97 -6.35 -0.34
CA ALA A 34 -2.85 -6.86 0.43
C ALA A 34 -2.76 -6.10 1.77
N VAL A 35 -2.68 -6.81 2.89
CA VAL A 35 -2.56 -6.20 4.22
C VAL A 35 -1.28 -6.65 4.89
N THR A 36 -0.43 -5.69 5.25
CA THR A 36 0.88 -5.95 5.85
C THR A 36 1.26 -4.86 6.85
N ASP A 37 2.26 -5.14 7.67
CA ASP A 37 2.92 -4.17 8.51
C ASP A 37 4.27 -3.73 7.88
N GLU A 38 5.06 -2.99 8.66
CA GLU A 38 6.38 -2.48 8.28
C GLU A 38 7.41 -3.58 7.93
N ALA A 39 7.13 -4.86 8.22
CA ALA A 39 8.02 -5.96 7.89
C ALA A 39 7.85 -6.47 6.44
N ILE A 40 7.08 -5.77 5.60
CA ILE A 40 6.94 -6.09 4.18
C ILE A 40 8.31 -6.11 3.49
N SER A 41 8.59 -7.21 2.78
CA SER A 41 9.80 -7.37 1.98
C SER A 41 9.65 -6.77 0.57
N SER A 42 10.77 -6.43 -0.07
CA SER A 42 10.77 -6.00 -1.47
C SER A 42 10.19 -7.07 -2.39
N GLU A 43 10.43 -8.35 -2.10
CA GLU A 43 9.88 -9.49 -2.86
C GLU A 43 8.34 -9.51 -2.78
N GLN A 44 7.78 -9.34 -1.59
CA GLN A 44 6.32 -9.28 -1.42
C GLN A 44 5.71 -8.07 -2.11
N LEU A 45 6.36 -6.90 -2.02
CA LEU A 45 5.93 -5.67 -2.69
C LEU A 45 5.91 -5.85 -4.21
N ASN A 46 7.00 -6.36 -4.79
CA ASN A 46 7.15 -6.57 -6.23
C ASN A 46 6.23 -7.65 -6.79
N ALA A 47 5.74 -8.55 -5.94
CA ALA A 47 4.79 -9.57 -6.35
C ALA A 47 3.34 -9.04 -6.43
N LEU A 48 3.03 -7.88 -5.84
CA LEU A 48 1.68 -7.32 -5.93
C LEU A 48 1.31 -6.99 -7.38
N SER A 49 0.07 -7.30 -7.74
CA SER A 49 -0.45 -6.99 -9.07
C SER A 49 -0.45 -5.48 -9.31
N SER A 50 0.26 -5.00 -10.34
CA SER A 50 0.29 -3.58 -10.71
C SER A 50 -0.83 -3.19 -11.69
N GLY A 51 -1.73 -4.11 -12.03
CA GLY A 51 -2.68 -3.97 -13.13
C GLY A 51 -2.00 -4.06 -14.50
N THR A 52 -2.76 -3.79 -15.56
CA THR A 52 -2.24 -3.75 -16.94
C THR A 52 -2.57 -2.42 -17.61
N ALA A 53 -1.98 -2.11 -18.77
CA ALA A 53 -2.27 -0.87 -19.48
C ALA A 53 -3.74 -0.75 -19.93
N VAL A 54 -4.41 -1.89 -20.20
CA VAL A 54 -5.81 -1.95 -20.64
C VAL A 54 -6.80 -2.13 -19.48
N ALA A 55 -6.33 -2.60 -18.33
CA ALA A 55 -7.11 -2.77 -17.10
C ALA A 55 -6.25 -2.37 -15.88
N PRO A 56 -5.94 -1.08 -15.71
CA PRO A 56 -5.10 -0.59 -14.61
C PRO A 56 -5.77 -0.76 -13.24
N GLU A 57 -7.09 -0.77 -13.20
CA GLU A 57 -7.92 -1.00 -12.01
C GLU A 57 -7.81 -2.42 -11.45
N ALA A 58 -7.28 -3.37 -12.23
CA ALA A 58 -6.99 -4.72 -11.76
C ALA A 58 -5.72 -4.80 -10.89
N GLY A 59 -5.08 -3.67 -10.59
CA GLY A 59 -3.98 -3.59 -9.63
C GLY A 59 -4.43 -3.79 -8.18
N ALA A 60 -3.50 -4.21 -7.34
CA ALA A 60 -3.71 -4.41 -5.92
C ALA A 60 -3.74 -3.06 -5.18
N THR A 61 -4.57 -2.97 -4.15
CA THR A 61 -4.48 -1.94 -3.11
C THR A 61 -3.70 -2.49 -1.93
N LEU A 62 -2.62 -1.82 -1.55
CA LEU A 62 -1.80 -2.16 -0.41
C LEU A 62 -2.26 -1.38 0.83
N ILE A 63 -2.70 -2.10 1.86
CA ILE A 63 -3.00 -1.55 3.18
C ILE A 63 -1.80 -1.85 4.08
N LEU A 64 -1.01 -0.81 4.36
CA LEU A 64 0.20 -0.89 5.18
C LEU A 64 -0.08 -0.33 6.58
N GLN A 65 0.03 -1.17 7.60
CA GLN A 65 0.03 -0.75 8.99
C GLN A 65 1.40 -0.18 9.34
N VAL A 66 1.41 1.08 9.79
CA VAL A 66 2.63 1.78 10.21
C VAL A 66 2.53 2.17 11.69
N ALA A 67 3.65 2.20 12.37
CA ALA A 67 3.79 2.62 13.75
C ALA A 67 3.37 4.08 13.93
N SER A 68 3.62 4.94 12.92
CA SER A 68 3.23 6.34 12.96
C SER A 68 3.06 6.96 11.56
N LEU A 69 2.02 7.79 11.42
CA LEU A 69 1.80 8.65 10.24
C LEU A 69 2.60 9.97 10.27
N SER A 70 3.45 10.14 11.29
CA SER A 70 4.31 11.30 11.52
C SER A 70 5.68 10.87 12.07
N GLY A 71 6.71 11.71 11.95
CA GLY A 71 8.02 11.43 12.54
C GLY A 71 8.90 10.46 11.74
N GLY A 72 8.54 10.17 10.48
CA GLY A 72 9.42 9.58 9.48
C GLY A 72 10.13 10.64 8.64
N ARG A 73 10.63 10.24 7.47
CA ARG A 73 11.24 11.16 6.49
C ARG A 73 10.17 12.10 5.93
N MET A 74 10.50 13.38 5.81
CA MET A 74 9.58 14.37 5.25
C MET A 74 9.45 14.16 3.74
N LEU A 75 8.21 14.01 3.27
CA LEU A 75 7.86 13.82 1.88
C LEU A 75 6.98 14.98 1.41
N ARG A 76 7.31 15.49 0.23
CA ARG A 76 6.46 16.42 -0.50
C ARG A 76 5.60 15.66 -1.50
N LEU A 77 4.29 15.86 -1.42
CA LEU A 77 3.30 15.29 -2.33
C LEU A 77 2.76 16.36 -3.27
N THR A 78 2.67 16.04 -4.56
CA THR A 78 2.00 16.85 -5.59
C THR A 78 1.21 15.96 -6.55
N GLY A 79 0.43 16.57 -7.45
CA GLY A 79 -0.36 15.87 -8.47
C GLY A 79 -1.86 15.89 -8.22
N ALA A 80 -2.58 14.96 -8.85
CA ALA A 80 -4.05 14.96 -8.84
C ALA A 80 -4.64 14.94 -7.42
N GLY A 81 -5.56 15.85 -7.14
CA GLY A 81 -6.20 15.99 -5.81
C GLY A 81 -5.42 16.84 -4.80
N ILE A 82 -4.27 17.41 -5.19
CA ILE A 82 -3.47 18.34 -4.38
C ILE A 82 -3.40 19.68 -5.12
N ALA A 83 -3.82 20.77 -4.47
CA ALA A 83 -3.89 22.09 -5.10
C ALA A 83 -2.50 22.67 -5.43
N GLU A 84 -1.56 22.54 -4.49
CA GLU A 84 -0.17 23.00 -4.65
C GLU A 84 0.77 21.86 -4.23
N GLU A 85 1.10 21.78 -2.95
CA GLU A 85 1.86 20.70 -2.35
C GLU A 85 1.27 20.28 -1.00
N ARG A 86 1.61 19.07 -0.56
CA ARG A 86 1.25 18.57 0.77
C ARG A 86 2.44 17.85 1.40
N MET A 87 2.79 18.29 2.60
CA MET A 87 3.87 17.68 3.39
C MET A 87 3.34 16.57 4.28
N ILE A 88 3.98 15.40 4.25
CA ILE A 88 3.67 14.26 5.14
C ILE A 88 4.99 13.65 5.65
N ALA A 89 4.93 12.92 6.77
CA ALA A 89 6.12 12.24 7.30
C ALA A 89 5.81 10.89 7.96
N PRO A 90 5.16 9.94 7.26
CA PRO A 90 4.92 8.60 7.79
C PRO A 90 6.23 7.84 7.99
N GLN A 91 6.27 6.93 8.96
CA GLN A 91 7.35 5.97 9.10
C GLN A 91 7.12 4.85 8.07
N LEU A 92 7.99 4.78 7.05
CA LEU A 92 7.86 3.85 5.93
C LEU A 92 9.07 2.92 5.84
N PRO A 93 8.86 1.65 5.47
CA PRO A 93 9.94 0.78 5.00
C PRO A 93 10.62 1.37 3.76
N GLU A 94 11.92 1.15 3.61
CA GLU A 94 12.70 1.74 2.50
C GLU A 94 12.20 1.26 1.13
N CYS A 95 11.73 0.01 1.00
CA CYS A 95 11.15 -0.50 -0.24
C CYS A 95 9.87 0.23 -0.65
N ILE A 96 9.02 0.61 0.33
CA ILE A 96 7.80 1.38 0.09
C ILE A 96 8.15 2.81 -0.30
N LEU A 97 9.14 3.41 0.37
CA LEU A 97 9.60 4.75 0.00
C LEU A 97 10.14 4.77 -1.43
N HIS A 98 10.96 3.79 -1.80
CA HIS A 98 11.48 3.64 -3.17
C HIS A 98 10.36 3.45 -4.20
N GLU A 99 9.35 2.61 -3.91
CA GLU A 99 8.19 2.46 -4.81
C GLU A 99 7.45 3.78 -5.04
N LEU A 100 7.31 4.61 -3.99
CA LEU A 100 6.63 5.90 -4.07
C LEU A 100 7.44 6.96 -4.82
N THR A 101 8.75 7.03 -4.63
CA THR A 101 9.61 8.06 -5.25
C THR A 101 10.00 7.71 -6.67
N GLU A 102 10.39 6.46 -6.92
CA GLU A 102 10.89 6.04 -8.22
C GLU A 102 9.78 5.64 -9.19
N ARG A 103 8.61 5.21 -8.66
CA ARG A 103 7.46 4.75 -9.46
C ARG A 103 7.91 3.80 -10.60
N PRO A 104 8.50 2.63 -10.28
CA PRO A 104 9.10 1.76 -11.28
C PRO A 104 8.09 1.22 -12.30
N HIS A 105 6.81 1.19 -11.94
CA HIS A 105 5.69 0.84 -12.81
C HIS A 105 5.24 2.06 -13.64
N PRO A 106 5.28 2.01 -14.98
CA PRO A 106 4.85 3.14 -15.79
C PRO A 106 3.34 3.35 -15.66
N PHE A 107 2.92 4.59 -15.45
CA PHE A 107 1.51 4.95 -15.44
C PHE A 107 0.83 4.46 -16.76
N PRO A 108 -0.33 3.78 -16.70
CA PRO A 108 -1.29 3.72 -15.59
C PRO A 108 -1.12 2.55 -14.59
N LEU A 109 -0.05 1.76 -14.71
CA LEU A 109 0.23 0.66 -13.79
C LEU A 109 0.72 1.20 -12.44
N GLY A 110 0.60 0.35 -11.42
CA GLY A 110 1.09 0.62 -10.07
C GLY A 110 0.10 0.14 -9.02
N ILE A 111 0.52 0.19 -7.76
CA ILE A 111 -0.35 -0.05 -6.62
C ILE A 111 -0.87 1.27 -6.06
N ASP A 112 -2.05 1.22 -5.43
CA ASP A 112 -2.54 2.30 -4.59
C ASP A 112 -2.24 1.96 -3.12
N LEU A 113 -1.71 2.93 -2.38
CA LEU A 113 -1.24 2.73 -1.00
C LEU A 113 -2.20 3.36 0.00
N ILE A 114 -2.55 2.61 1.03
CA ILE A 114 -3.31 3.05 2.20
C ILE A 114 -2.46 2.78 3.44
N LEU A 115 -2.04 3.84 4.12
CA LEU A 115 -1.34 3.77 5.40
C LEU A 115 -2.34 3.84 6.54
N THR A 116 -2.18 3.00 7.56
CA THR A 116 -3.04 3.00 8.75
C THR A 116 -2.22 3.02 10.04
N CYS A 117 -2.71 3.77 11.04
CA CYS A 117 -2.11 3.86 12.38
C CYS A 117 -3.21 4.13 13.41
N GLY A 118 -3.63 3.10 14.13
CA GLY A 118 -4.82 3.15 14.98
C GLY A 118 -6.08 3.45 14.16
N GLU A 119 -6.82 4.48 14.54
CA GLU A 119 -8.03 4.95 13.83
C GLU A 119 -7.75 5.90 12.65
N ARG A 120 -6.47 6.23 12.40
CA ARG A 120 -6.08 7.19 11.37
C ARG A 120 -5.67 6.48 10.09
N LEU A 121 -5.93 7.16 8.97
CA LEU A 121 -5.62 6.68 7.62
C LEU A 121 -5.02 7.79 6.77
N LEU A 122 -4.07 7.44 5.89
CA LEU A 122 -3.52 8.29 4.83
C LEU A 122 -3.42 7.46 3.55
N ALA A 123 -4.01 7.93 2.45
CA ALA A 123 -3.92 7.26 1.16
C ALA A 123 -3.00 8.01 0.18
N ILE A 124 -2.17 7.27 -0.57
CA ILE A 124 -1.29 7.77 -1.62
C ILE A 124 -1.60 6.96 -2.89
N PRO A 125 -2.48 7.47 -3.77
CA PRO A 125 -2.74 6.86 -5.07
C PRO A 125 -1.48 6.78 -5.95
N ARG A 126 -1.50 5.91 -6.96
CA ARG A 126 -0.40 5.76 -7.94
C ARG A 126 -0.13 7.03 -8.76
N THR A 127 -1.07 7.97 -8.80
CA THR A 127 -0.95 9.26 -9.50
C THR A 127 -0.21 10.33 -8.71
N THR A 128 0.03 10.12 -7.41
CA THR A 128 0.71 11.10 -6.56
C THR A 128 2.21 11.10 -6.82
N HIS A 129 2.77 12.27 -7.11
CA HIS A 129 4.21 12.46 -7.16
C HIS A 129 4.75 12.62 -5.74
N VAL A 130 5.82 11.89 -5.41
CA VAL A 130 6.40 11.84 -4.07
C VAL A 130 7.89 12.15 -4.17
N GLU A 131 8.34 13.14 -3.41
CA GLU A 131 9.74 13.55 -3.36
C GLU A 131 10.20 13.61 -1.90
N VAL A 132 11.43 13.20 -1.63
CA VAL A 132 12.07 13.38 -0.32
C VAL A 132 12.65 14.79 -0.24
N CYS A 133 12.42 15.48 0.88
CA CYS A 133 13.06 16.77 1.18
C CYS A 133 14.47 16.63 1.76
#